data_AF-A0A318J3H9-F1
#
_entry.id   AF-A0A318J3H9-F1
#
_cell.length_a   1.000
_cell.length_b   1.000
_cell.length_c   1.000
_cell.angle_alpha   90.00
_cell.angle_beta   90.00
_cell.angle_gamma   90.00
#
_symmetry.space_group_name_H-M   'P 1'
#
loop_
_entity.id
_entity.type
_entity.pdbx_description
1 polymer ?
#
loop_
_entity_poly.entity_id
_entity_poly.type
_entity_poly.pdbx_seq_one_letter_code
_entity_poly.pdbx_strand_id
1 'polypeptide(L)'
;MIKLIFSLDLLFGFLAEINLHYEIKMKKPLLIIIVSAVFATVGAYAQERRVSTRSECTQRCNASLPVDVPKYSEQLRKIRAEKEKETDPKKLQELERKEKEETEKMYDKVEQVCRDICQYNPD
;
A
#
# COMPACT_ATOMS: atom_id res chain seq x y z
N MET A 1 10.26 -6.89 -0.77
CA MET A 1 11.65 -6.67 -1.23
C MET A 1 11.70 -5.35 -1.97
N ILE A 2 12.29 -4.32 -1.36
CA ILE A 2 13.05 -3.22 -1.99
C ILE A 2 13.49 -2.28 -0.85
N LYS A 3 14.81 -2.27 -0.63
CA LYS A 3 15.66 -1.17 -0.12
C LYS A 3 15.02 -0.19 0.87
N LEU A 4 15.18 -0.47 2.16
CA LEU A 4 15.16 0.54 3.22
C LEU A 4 16.32 0.34 4.22
N ILE A 5 17.43 -0.26 3.77
CA ILE A 5 18.64 -0.47 4.59
C ILE A 5 19.64 0.70 4.45
N PHE A 6 19.48 1.58 3.45
CA PHE A 6 20.51 2.59 3.13
C PHE A 6 20.36 3.96 3.81
N SER A 7 19.42 4.15 4.74
CA SER A 7 19.22 5.47 5.39
C SER A 7 19.51 5.51 6.89
N LEU A 8 19.83 4.39 7.54
CA LEU A 8 20.24 4.44 8.95
C LEU A 8 21.69 4.90 9.11
N ASP A 9 22.60 4.54 8.20
CA ASP A 9 24.02 4.90 8.32
C ASP A 9 24.28 6.41 8.11
N LEU A 10 23.41 7.10 7.36
CA LEU A 10 23.50 8.56 7.15
C LEU A 10 23.01 9.38 8.35
N LEU A 11 22.16 8.81 9.21
CA LEU A 11 21.65 9.46 10.42
C LEU A 11 22.62 9.32 11.60
N PHE A 12 23.41 8.24 11.65
CA PHE A 12 24.45 8.10 12.68
C PHE A 12 25.71 8.92 12.38
N GLY A 13 26.02 9.19 11.11
CA GLY A 13 27.13 10.08 10.74
C GLY A 13 26.92 11.54 11.14
N PHE A 14 25.68 12.03 11.14
CA PHE A 14 25.36 13.42 11.48
C PHE A 14 25.32 13.71 13.00
N LEU A 15 25.23 12.67 13.84
CA LEU A 15 25.20 12.83 15.30
C LEU A 15 26.60 12.78 15.94
N ALA A 16 27.64 12.38 15.22
CA ALA A 16 28.99 12.26 15.76
C ALA A 16 29.81 13.56 15.75
N GLU A 17 29.38 14.59 15.02
CA GLU A 17 30.11 15.88 14.92
C GLU A 17 29.56 16.99 15.81
N ILE A 18 28.50 16.77 16.60
CA ILE A 18 28.14 17.68 17.69
C ILE A 18 28.95 17.30 18.95
N ASN A 19 30.27 17.26 18.77
CA ASN A 19 31.24 17.24 19.85
C ASN A 19 31.71 18.69 20.06
N LEU A 20 30.77 19.56 20.41
CA LEU A 20 31.08 20.91 20.84
C LEU A 20 30.56 21.08 22.27
N HIS A 21 31.50 20.96 23.19
CA HIS A 21 31.54 21.60 24.50
C HIS A 21 30.26 22.35 24.89
N TYR A 22 29.43 21.71 25.71
CA TYR A 22 28.52 22.45 26.58
C TYR A 22 28.42 21.72 27.92
N GLU A 23 29.27 22.13 28.86
CA GLU A 23 29.03 21.92 30.29
C GLU A 23 27.75 22.71 30.66
N ILE A 24 26.59 22.09 30.48
CA ILE A 24 25.37 22.62 31.08
C ILE A 24 25.23 21.98 32.46
N LYS A 25 25.60 22.72 33.50
CA LYS A 25 25.11 22.50 34.87
C LYS A 25 23.58 22.72 34.89
N MET A 26 22.82 21.76 34.36
CA MET A 26 21.35 21.84 34.36
C MET A 26 20.80 21.43 35.71
N LYS A 27 20.16 22.40 36.37
CA LYS A 27 19.36 22.20 37.56
C LYS A 27 18.21 21.23 37.24
N LYS A 28 17.92 20.34 38.19
CA LYS A 28 16.94 19.24 38.13
C LYS A 28 15.53 19.55 37.58
N PRO A 29 14.94 20.76 37.62
CA PRO A 29 13.59 20.96 37.08
C PRO A 29 13.49 20.96 35.55
N LEU A 30 14.60 21.13 34.81
CA LEU A 30 14.52 21.26 33.34
C LEU A 30 14.37 19.92 32.60
N LEU A 31 14.77 18.82 33.25
CA LEU A 31 14.66 17.46 32.73
C LEU A 31 13.20 16.98 32.65
N ILE A 32 12.33 17.48 33.53
CA ILE A 32 10.92 17.08 33.61
C ILE A 32 10.13 17.58 32.39
N ILE A 33 10.46 18.78 31.88
CA ILE A 33 9.76 19.40 30.74
C ILE A 33 10.01 18.61 29.46
N ILE A 34 11.25 18.14 29.23
CA ILE A 34 11.62 17.37 28.05
C ILE A 34 10.93 16.00 28.06
N VAL A 35 10.85 15.33 29.21
CA VAL A 35 10.17 14.03 29.31
C VAL A 35 8.65 14.16 29.12
N SER A 36 8.02 15.24 29.59
CA SER A 36 6.57 15.45 29.39
C SER A 36 6.17 15.75 27.94
N ALA A 37 7.08 16.30 27.12
CA ALA A 37 6.80 16.57 25.71
C ALA A 37 6.77 15.31 24.84
N VAL A 38 7.44 14.23 25.26
CA VAL A 38 7.48 12.96 24.50
C VAL A 38 6.18 12.19 24.62
N PHE A 39 5.42 12.31 25.71
CA PHE A 39 4.15 11.58 25.89
C PHE A 39 2.97 12.20 25.15
N ALA A 40 3.02 13.51 24.84
CA ALA A 40 1.94 14.20 24.14
C ALA A 40 1.84 13.83 22.65
N THR A 41 2.93 13.37 22.03
CA THR A 41 2.96 13.05 20.59
C THR A 41 2.60 11.59 20.29
N VAL A 42 2.57 10.70 21.30
CA VAL A 42 2.21 9.27 21.10
C VAL A 42 0.71 9.03 21.13
N GLY A 43 -0.06 9.92 21.78
CA GLY A 43 -1.52 9.77 21.94
C GLY A 43 -2.37 10.11 20.72
N ALA A 44 -1.81 10.78 19.70
CA ALA A 44 -2.58 11.27 18.55
C ALA A 44 -2.80 10.25 17.42
N TYR A 45 -2.28 9.03 17.54
CA TYR A 45 -2.45 7.98 16.52
C TYR A 45 -3.49 6.92 16.88
N ALA A 46 -4.33 7.17 17.88
CA ALA A 46 -5.56 6.41 18.06
C ALA A 46 -6.62 6.92 17.06
N GLN A 47 -6.34 6.73 15.77
CA GLN A 47 -7.29 6.93 14.70
C GLN A 47 -8.46 5.98 14.98
N GLU A 48 -9.61 6.53 15.36
CA GLU A 48 -10.88 5.80 15.45
C GLU A 48 -11.04 4.97 14.18
N ARG A 49 -10.80 3.67 14.27
CA ARG A 49 -11.29 2.74 13.27
C ARG A 49 -12.80 2.73 13.45
N ARG A 50 -13.49 3.67 12.80
CA ARG A 50 -14.92 3.48 12.51
C ARG A 50 -15.01 2.10 11.90
N VAL A 51 -15.70 1.20 12.60
CA VAL A 51 -15.87 -0.17 12.15
C VAL A 51 -16.70 -0.06 10.87
N SER A 52 -16.03 -0.09 9.71
CA SER A 52 -16.75 0.00 8.44
C SER A 52 -17.55 -1.28 8.29
N THR A 53 -18.76 -1.17 7.73
CA THR A 53 -19.53 -2.36 7.40
C THR A 53 -18.77 -3.20 6.38
N ARG A 54 -19.13 -4.48 6.27
CA ARG A 54 -18.57 -5.41 5.28
C ARG A 54 -18.76 -4.85 3.87
N SER A 55 -19.93 -4.28 3.58
CA SER A 55 -20.24 -3.63 2.31
C SER A 55 -19.30 -2.45 2.02
N GLU A 56 -19.12 -1.54 2.98
CA GLU A 56 -18.21 -0.39 2.84
C GLU A 56 -16.75 -0.81 2.66
N CYS A 57 -16.32 -1.85 3.40
CA CYS A 57 -14.99 -2.41 3.28
C CYS A 57 -14.75 -3.00 1.88
N THR A 58 -15.68 -3.84 1.39
CA THR A 58 -15.56 -4.48 0.08
C THR A 58 -15.60 -3.44 -1.05
N GLN A 59 -16.47 -2.44 -0.96
CA GLN A 59 -16.52 -1.35 -1.95
C GLN A 59 -15.21 -0.57 -2.01
N ARG A 60 -14.65 -0.19 -0.86
CA ARG A 60 -13.36 0.52 -0.79
C ARG A 60 -12.21 -0.35 -1.27
N CYS A 61 -12.20 -1.63 -0.92
CA CYS A 61 -11.20 -2.58 -1.37
C CYS A 61 -11.22 -2.74 -2.90
N ASN A 62 -12.41 -2.93 -3.50
CA ASN A 62 -12.56 -3.02 -4.95
C ASN A 62 -12.11 -1.74 -5.68
N ALA A 63 -12.33 -0.56 -5.07
CA ALA A 63 -11.89 0.71 -5.63
C ALA A 63 -10.38 0.99 -5.45
N SER A 64 -9.76 0.37 -4.43
CA SER A 64 -8.36 0.65 -4.05
C SER A 64 -7.37 -0.39 -4.56
N LEU A 65 -7.81 -1.62 -4.81
CA LEU A 65 -6.92 -2.64 -5.35
C LEU A 65 -6.58 -2.27 -6.79
N PRO A 66 -5.30 -2.00 -7.11
CA PRO A 66 -4.89 -1.91 -8.49
C PRO A 66 -5.24 -3.26 -9.12
N VAL A 67 -5.94 -3.22 -10.25
CA VAL A 67 -6.41 -4.39 -11.00
C VAL A 67 -5.21 -5.07 -11.70
N ASP A 68 -4.16 -5.34 -10.94
CA ASP A 68 -2.88 -5.84 -11.37
C ASP A 68 -2.56 -7.08 -10.56
N VAL A 69 -3.43 -8.09 -10.72
CA VAL A 69 -3.12 -9.45 -10.32
C VAL A 69 -2.09 -9.95 -11.34
N PRO A 70 -0.81 -10.18 -10.96
CA PRO A 70 0.31 -10.27 -11.91
C PRO A 70 0.12 -11.28 -13.06
N LYS A 71 -0.63 -12.36 -12.80
CA LYS A 71 -0.98 -13.37 -13.80
C LYS A 71 -1.90 -12.83 -14.90
N TYR A 72 -2.95 -12.10 -14.52
CA TYR A 72 -3.94 -11.59 -15.47
C TYR A 72 -3.39 -10.40 -16.26
N SER A 73 -2.61 -9.53 -15.63
CA SER A 73 -1.98 -8.41 -16.33
C SER A 73 -0.97 -8.86 -17.38
N GLU A 74 -0.19 -9.91 -17.12
CA GLU A 74 0.70 -10.49 -18.13
C GLU A 74 -0.08 -11.11 -19.30
N GLN A 75 -1.17 -11.83 -19.03
CA GLN A 75 -2.02 -12.43 -20.06
C GLN A 75 -2.71 -11.36 -20.93
N LEU A 76 -3.29 -10.34 -20.31
CA LEU A 76 -3.91 -9.22 -21.02
C LEU A 76 -2.88 -8.47 -21.88
N ARG A 77 -1.65 -8.27 -21.38
CA ARG A 77 -0.57 -7.68 -22.17
C ARG A 77 -0.22 -8.54 -23.40
N LYS A 78 -0.17 -9.86 -23.26
CA LYS A 78 0.09 -10.78 -24.39
C LYS A 78 -1.02 -10.70 -25.43
N ILE A 79 -2.29 -10.71 -24.99
CA ILE A 79 -3.44 -10.62 -25.89
C ILE A 79 -3.44 -9.30 -26.66
N ARG A 80 -3.18 -8.18 -25.98
CA ARG A 80 -3.08 -6.85 -26.62
C ARG A 80 -1.94 -6.78 -27.63
N ALA A 81 -0.76 -7.32 -27.28
CA ALA A 81 0.38 -7.39 -28.20
C ALA A 81 0.11 -8.31 -29.41
N GLU A 82 -0.73 -9.34 -29.26
CA GLU A 82 -1.16 -10.18 -30.37
C GLU A 82 -2.16 -9.43 -31.27
N LYS A 83 -3.12 -8.70 -30.68
CA LYS A 83 -4.07 -7.85 -31.42
C LYS A 83 -3.39 -6.80 -32.29
N GLU A 84 -2.33 -6.17 -31.79
CA GLU A 84 -1.56 -5.16 -32.55
C GLU A 84 -0.90 -5.72 -33.82
N LYS A 85 -0.60 -7.02 -33.84
CA LYS A 85 0.08 -7.70 -34.95
C LYS A 85 -0.89 -8.47 -35.85
N GLU A 86 -2.13 -8.61 -35.42
CA GLU A 86 -3.12 -9.42 -36.10
C GLU A 86 -3.92 -8.60 -37.11
N THR A 87 -4.13 -9.17 -38.29
CA THR A 87 -4.90 -8.56 -39.38
C THR A 87 -6.08 -9.42 -39.82
N ASP A 88 -6.11 -10.71 -39.44
CA ASP A 88 -7.26 -11.57 -39.69
C ASP A 88 -8.45 -11.15 -38.80
N PRO A 89 -9.60 -10.77 -39.39
CA PRO A 89 -10.76 -10.28 -38.64
C PRO A 89 -11.37 -11.35 -37.72
N LYS A 90 -11.32 -12.64 -38.08
CA LYS A 90 -11.83 -13.72 -37.23
C LYS A 90 -10.93 -13.90 -36.01
N LYS A 91 -9.61 -13.82 -36.21
CA LYS A 91 -8.65 -13.95 -35.12
C LYS A 91 -8.67 -12.73 -34.19
N LEU A 92 -8.85 -11.53 -34.75
CA LEU A 92 -9.10 -10.32 -33.94
C LEU A 92 -10.34 -10.47 -33.05
N GLN A 93 -11.45 -10.96 -33.60
CA GLN A 93 -12.67 -11.20 -32.81
C GLN A 93 -12.45 -12.24 -31.70
N GLU A 94 -11.68 -13.30 -31.98
CA GLU A 94 -11.32 -14.28 -30.96
C GLU A 94 -10.46 -13.67 -29.84
N LEU A 95 -9.48 -12.83 -30.20
CA LEU A 95 -8.62 -12.12 -29.24
C LEU A 95 -9.40 -11.12 -28.39
N GLU A 96 -10.38 -10.42 -28.96
CA GLU A 96 -11.30 -9.55 -28.21
C GLU A 96 -12.13 -10.34 -27.20
N ARG A 97 -12.66 -11.49 -27.61
CA ARG A 97 -13.39 -12.38 -26.69
C ARG A 97 -12.50 -12.84 -25.54
N LYS A 98 -11.27 -13.25 -25.83
CA LYS A 98 -10.28 -13.67 -24.82
C LYS A 98 -9.90 -12.52 -23.88
N GLU A 99 -9.68 -11.32 -24.42
CA GLU A 99 -9.37 -10.14 -23.60
C GLU A 99 -10.49 -9.84 -22.61
N LYS A 100 -11.75 -9.91 -23.07
CA LYS A 100 -12.93 -9.71 -22.23
C LYS A 100 -13.04 -10.78 -21.15
N GLU A 101 -12.91 -12.05 -21.51
CA GLU A 101 -13.00 -13.18 -20.59
C GLU A 101 -11.92 -13.12 -19.49
N GLU A 102 -10.67 -12.80 -19.85
CA GLU A 102 -9.60 -12.65 -18.86
C GLU A 102 -9.77 -11.41 -17.98
N THR A 103 -10.34 -10.33 -18.53
CA THR A 103 -10.68 -9.13 -17.76
C THR A 103 -11.76 -9.43 -16.72
N GLU A 104 -12.81 -10.17 -17.09
CA GLU A 104 -13.87 -10.60 -16.17
C GLU A 104 -13.33 -11.49 -15.05
N LYS A 105 -12.53 -12.52 -15.38
CA LYS A 105 -11.89 -13.38 -14.36
C LYS A 105 -11.03 -12.60 -13.38
N MET A 106 -10.34 -11.57 -13.86
CA MET A 106 -9.53 -10.70 -13.01
C MET A 106 -10.40 -9.92 -12.02
N TYR A 107 -11.51 -9.33 -12.48
CA TYR A 107 -12.46 -8.63 -11.61
C TYR A 107 -13.11 -9.56 -10.57
N ASP A 108 -13.56 -10.74 -10.98
CA ASP A 108 -14.12 -11.74 -10.06
C ASP A 108 -13.12 -12.13 -8.97
N LYS A 109 -11.84 -12.22 -9.34
CA LYS A 109 -10.79 -12.55 -8.39
C LYS A 109 -10.51 -11.43 -7.41
N VAL A 110 -10.48 -10.18 -7.88
CA VAL A 110 -10.35 -9.00 -7.02
C VAL A 110 -11.51 -8.94 -6.04
N GLU A 111 -12.74 -9.16 -6.53
CA GLU A 111 -13.94 -9.17 -5.69
C GLU A 111 -13.88 -10.27 -4.63
N GLN A 112 -13.43 -11.47 -4.99
CA GLN A 112 -13.21 -12.56 -4.04
C GLN A 112 -12.19 -12.17 -2.95
N VAL A 113 -11.04 -11.62 -3.33
CA VAL A 113 -10.01 -11.18 -2.38
C VAL A 113 -10.59 -10.12 -1.44
N CYS A 114 -11.38 -9.17 -1.95
CA CYS A 114 -12.01 -8.16 -1.12
C CYS A 114 -13.06 -8.71 -0.17
N ARG A 115 -13.83 -9.73 -0.58
CA ARG A 115 -14.73 -10.45 0.33
C ARG A 115 -13.95 -11.14 1.45
N ASP A 116 -12.83 -11.80 1.11
CA ASP A 116 -12.00 -12.52 2.08
C ASP A 116 -11.32 -11.57 3.09
N ILE A 117 -10.87 -10.40 2.64
CA ILE A 117 -10.29 -9.36 3.51
C ILE A 117 -11.36 -8.80 4.47
N CYS A 118 -12.56 -8.54 3.94
CA CYS A 118 -13.63 -7.86 4.68
C CYS A 118 -14.56 -8.82 5.45
N GLN A 119 -14.31 -10.13 5.44
CA GLN A 119 -15.20 -11.12 6.05
C GLN A 119 -15.42 -10.90 7.56
N TYR A 120 -14.46 -10.30 8.25
CA TYR A 120 -14.50 -10.05 9.70
C TYR A 120 -15.13 -8.70 10.07
N ASN A 121 -15.54 -7.90 9.10
CA ASN A 121 -16.27 -6.65 9.34
C ASN A 121 -17.73 -6.97 9.71
N PRO A 122 -18.37 -6.14 10.57
CA PRO A 122 -19.80 -6.24 10.85
C PRO A 122 -20.60 -5.97 9.57
N ASP A 123 -21.80 -6.53 9.48
CA ASP A 123 -22.72 -6.27 8.37
C ASP A 123 -23.28 -4.83 8.41
#